data_AF-A0A8S9K3T5-F1
#
_entry.id   AF-A0A8S9K3T5-F1
#
_cell.length_a   1.000
_cell.length_b   1.000
_cell.length_c   1.000
_cell.angle_alpha   90.00
_cell.angle_beta   90.00
_cell.angle_gamma   90.00
#
_symmetry.space_group_name_H-M   'P 1'
#
loop_
_entity.id
_entity.type
_entity.pdbx_description
1 polymer ?
#
loop_
_entity_poly.entity_id
_entity_poly.type
_entity_poly.pdbx_seq_one_letter_code
_entity_poly.pdbx_strand_id
1 'polypeptide(L)' 'MKERVEFENMWEIRKKDFTLKQILNNQKLLDSLLSRNDQLTEPEIALKNKLINDLLTT' A
#
# COMPACT_ATOMS: atom_id res chain seq x y z
N MET A 1 -4.39 21.76 27.22
CA MET A 1 -5.23 20.58 26.86
C MET A 1 -5.60 20.57 25.38
N LYS A 2 -6.02 21.70 24.78
CA LYS A 2 -6.34 21.81 23.34
C LYS A 2 -5.21 21.37 22.40
N GLU A 3 -3.99 21.86 22.64
CA GLU A 3 -2.80 21.53 21.82
C GLU A 3 -2.46 20.04 21.80
N ARG A 4 -2.63 19.33 22.93
CA ARG A 4 -2.41 17.88 23.00
C ARG A 4 -3.43 17.14 22.13
N VAL A 5 -4.70 17.55 22.18
CA VAL A 5 -5.77 16.95 21.37
C VAL A 5 -5.55 17.22 19.88
N GLU A 6 -5.13 18.44 19.53
CA GLU A 6 -4.81 18.81 18.16
C GLU A 6 -3.59 18.03 17.62
N PHE A 7 -2.56 17.84 18.44
CA PHE A 7 -1.40 17.03 18.10
C PHE A 7 -1.78 15.56 17.87
N GLU A 8 -2.56 14.96 18.77
CA GLU A 8 -3.02 13.57 18.64
C GLU A 8 -3.87 13.40 17.37
N ASN A 9 -4.77 14.33 17.09
CA ASN A 9 -5.59 14.31 15.88
C ASN A 9 -4.73 14.39 14.60
N MET A 10 -3.76 15.29 14.56
CA MET A 10 -2.83 15.38 13.43
C MET A 10 -1.99 14.10 13.28
N TRP A 11 -1.58 13.50 14.40
CA TRP A 11 -0.84 12.25 14.41
C TRP A 11 -1.67 11.08 13.85
N GLU A 12 -2.93 10.96 14.26
CA GLU A 12 -3.84 9.96 13.70
C GLU A 12 -4.09 10.14 12.21
N ILE A 13 -4.31 11.39 11.76
CA ILE A 13 -4.45 11.69 10.32
C ILE A 13 -3.19 11.27 9.56
N ARG A 14 -2.01 11.58 10.11
CA ARG A 14 -0.73 11.23 9.49
C ARG A 14 -0.52 9.72 9.41
N LYS A 15 -0.88 8.97 10.45
CA LYS A 15 -0.83 7.49 10.43
C LYS A 15 -1.73 6.93 9.35
N LYS A 16 -2.97 7.42 9.24
CA LYS A 16 -3.91 7.01 8.18
C LYS A 16 -3.37 7.33 6.79
N ASP A 17 -2.79 8.52 6.60
CA ASP A 17 -2.16 8.92 5.33
C ASP A 17 -0.99 8.00 4.95
N PHE A 18 -0.16 7.59 5.92
CA PHE A 18 0.90 6.60 5.67
C PHE A 18 0.35 5.25 5.23
N THR A 19 -0.69 4.74 5.88
CA THR A 19 -1.34 3.48 5.48
C THR A 19 -1.91 3.58 4.07
N LEU A 20 -2.62 4.67 3.74
CA LEU A 20 -3.18 4.88 2.40
C LEU A 20 -2.09 5.00 1.33
N LYS A 21 -0.97 5.67 1.64
CA LYS A 21 0.19 5.75 0.74
C LYS A 21 0.83 4.39 0.49
N GLN A 22 0.92 3.54 1.50
CA GLN A 22 1.42 2.17 1.33
C GLN A 22 0.49 1.35 0.43
N ILE A 23 -0.82 1.41 0.65
CA ILE A 23 -1.82 0.75 -0.21
C ILE A 23 -1.70 1.23 -1.66
N LEU A 24 -1.65 2.55 -1.88
CA LEU A 24 -1.50 3.14 -3.21
C LEU A 24 -0.20 2.71 -3.89
N ASN A 25 0.91 2.64 -3.15
CA ASN A 25 2.18 2.17 -3.69
C ASN A 25 2.11 0.70 -4.12
N ASN A 26 1.48 -0.15 -3.31
CA ASN A 26 1.26 -1.56 -3.61
C ASN A 26 0.37 -1.74 -4.86
N GLN A 27 -0.69 -0.94 -4.99
CA GLN A 27 -1.54 -0.92 -6.19
C GLN A 27 -0.75 -0.55 -7.45
N LYS A 28 0.04 0.53 -7.41
CA LYS A 28 0.87 0.95 -8.55
C LYS A 28 1.90 -0.11 -8.95
N LEU A 29 2.50 -0.77 -7.96
CA LEU A 29 3.46 -1.85 -8.22
C LEU A 29 2.77 -3.05 -8.85
N LEU A 30 1.58 -3.42 -8.35
CA LEU A 30 0.77 -4.48 -8.94
C LEU A 30 0.36 -4.14 -10.38
N ASP A 31 -0.12 -2.94 -10.64
CA ASP A 31 -0.46 -2.48 -11.99
C ASP A 31 0.74 -2.54 -12.93
N SER A 32 1.92 -2.14 -12.47
CA SER A 32 3.16 -2.27 -13.23
C SER A 32 3.47 -3.73 -13.57
N LEU A 33 3.32 -4.65 -12.61
CA LEU A 33 3.54 -6.09 -12.84
C LEU A 33 2.49 -6.70 -13.77
N LEU A 34 1.25 -6.21 -13.74
CA LEU A 34 0.16 -6.67 -14.61
C LEU A 34 0.28 -6.12 -16.05
N SER A 35 0.83 -4.92 -16.20
CA SER A 35 1.03 -4.27 -17.51
C SER A 35 2.21 -4.83 -18.31
N ARG A 36 3.02 -5.68 -17.70
CA ARG A 36 4.17 -6.31 -18.34
C ARG A 36 3.70 -7.37 -19.33
N ASN A 37 4.17 -7.23 -20.57
CA ASN A 37 3.88 -8.16 -21.66
C ASN A 37 4.86 -9.34 -21.72
N ASP A 38 5.92 -9.30 -20.91
CA ASP A 38 6.92 -10.36 -20.77
C ASP A 38 6.56 -11.34 -19.65
N GLN A 39 7.14 -12.55 -19.72
CA GLN A 39 6.93 -13.56 -18.70
C GLN A 39 7.58 -13.11 -17.38
N LEU A 40 6.76 -12.94 -16.35
CA LEU A 40 7.25 -12.60 -15.01
C LEU A 40 8.15 -13.70 -14.48
N THR A 41 9.23 -13.30 -13.80
CA THR A 41 10.12 -14.21 -13.08
C THR A 41 9.41 -14.80 -11.85
N GLU A 42 9.89 -15.92 -11.34
CA GLU A 42 9.31 -16.58 -10.15
C GLU A 42 9.18 -15.63 -8.92
N PRO A 43 10.19 -14.79 -8.59
CA PRO A 43 10.04 -13.79 -7.52
C PRO A 43 8.95 -12.74 -7.80
N GLU A 44 8.79 -12.32 -9.05
CA GLU A 44 7.77 -11.35 -9.45
C GLU A 44 6.37 -11.95 -9.40
N ILE A 45 6.22 -13.23 -9.73
CA ILE A 45 4.95 -13.97 -9.56
C ILE A 45 4.61 -14.07 -8.06
N ALA A 46 5.58 -14.44 -7.22
CA ALA A 46 5.39 -14.51 -5.77
C ALA A 46 4.98 -13.14 -5.19
N LEU A 47 5.66 -12.07 -5.60
CA LEU A 47 5.34 -10.71 -5.21
C LEU A 47 3.94 -10.29 -5.68
N LYS A 48 3.59 -10.56 -6.94
CA LYS A 48 2.27 -10.27 -7.50
C LYS A 48 1.16 -10.95 -6.69
N ASN A 49 1.32 -12.25 -6.40
CA ASN A 49 0.34 -13.01 -5.61
C ASN A 49 0.21 -12.46 -4.19
N LYS A 50 1.33 -12.08 -3.56
CA LYS A 50 1.31 -11.43 -2.24
C LYS A 50 0.55 -10.11 -2.28
N LEU A 51 0.85 -9.23 -3.25
CA LEU A 51 0.18 -7.93 -3.40
C LEU A 51 -1.32 -8.09 -3.64
N ILE A 52 -1.75 -9.07 -4.44
CA ILE A 52 -3.17 -9.38 -4.64
C ILE A 52 -3.82 -9.81 -3.32
N ASN A 53 -3.21 -10.72 -2.58
CA ASN A 53 -3.74 -11.18 -1.30
C ASN A 53 -3.84 -10.05 -0.28
N ASP A 54 -2.79 -9.22 -0.17
CA ASP A 54 -2.75 -8.09 0.76
C ASP A 54 -3.86 -7.07 0.43
N LEU A 55 -4.13 -6.81 -0.86
CA LEU A 55 -5.20 -5.90 -1.29
C LEU A 55 -6.62 -6.48 -1.11
N LEU A 56 -6.81 -7.80 -1.23
CA LEU A 56 -8.10 -8.45 -1.03
C LEU A 56 -8.44 -8.71 0.46
N THR A 57 -7.43 -8.69 1.33
CA THR A 57 -7.58 -8.89 2.79
C THR A 57 -7.71 -7.57 3.56
N THR A 58 -7.54 -6.43 2.87
CA THR A 58 -7.75 -5.07 3.41
C THR A 58 -9.23 -4.73 3.45
#